data_AF-A0A4Q5RB28-F1
#
_entry.id   AF-A0A4Q5RB28-F1
#
_cell.length_a   1.000
_cell.length_b   1.000
_cell.length_c   1.000
_cell.angle_alpha   90.00
_cell.angle_beta   90.00
_cell.angle_gamma   90.00
#
_symmetry.space_group_name_H-M   'P 1'
#
loop_
_entity.id
_entity.type
_entity.pdbx_description
1 polymer ?
#
loop_
_entity_poly.entity_id
_entity_poly.type
_entity_poly.pdbx_seq_one_letter_code
_entity_poly.pdbx_strand_id
1 'polypeptide(L)'
;PNEEHSDGEQILLSLIPQQRLIYLLERLLNESEFLSEGGIRALSKYHEANPYSVKIDGVEYNIQYDPGDSTSNFFGGNSNWRGPVWMPINFIIIQSIRKYGQFYGDSLQVECPVGSGNKRNLMQVADELTQRVITLFRKDKDGDRRLHGEYNWFYRQPGNENLLLFYEYFHGDNGNGLGASHQTGWTAVIAELIQEAELKKKRAEVPSPIISEGLED
;
A
#
# COMPACT_ATOMS: atom_id res chain seq x y z
N PRO A 1 11.21 4.44 -21.79
CA PRO A 1 9.97 3.64 -21.97
C PRO A 1 10.36 2.29 -22.57
N ASN A 2 9.68 1.21 -22.18
CA ASN A 2 9.82 -0.13 -22.72
C ASN A 2 8.45 -0.61 -23.22
N GLU A 3 8.50 -1.55 -24.15
CA GLU A 3 7.36 -2.22 -24.76
C GLU A 3 7.56 -3.72 -24.61
N GLU A 4 6.58 -4.40 -24.01
CA GLU A 4 6.58 -5.84 -23.82
C GLU A 4 5.29 -6.42 -24.43
N HIS A 5 5.40 -7.58 -25.07
CA HIS A 5 4.27 -8.30 -25.67
C HIS A 5 4.05 -9.61 -24.90
N SER A 6 2.79 -9.97 -24.66
CA SER A 6 2.45 -11.32 -24.21
C SER A 6 2.16 -12.22 -25.41
N ASP A 7 2.01 -13.53 -25.22
CA ASP A 7 1.69 -14.49 -26.29
C ASP A 7 0.32 -14.23 -26.98
N GLY A 8 -0.44 -13.20 -26.56
CA GLY A 8 -1.65 -12.68 -27.20
C GLY A 8 -1.48 -11.27 -27.80
N GLU A 9 -2.58 -10.53 -27.98
CA GLU A 9 -2.56 -9.16 -28.53
C GLU A 9 -2.34 -8.05 -27.50
N GLN A 10 -1.85 -8.37 -26.29
CA GLN A 10 -1.63 -7.35 -25.26
C GLN A 10 -0.23 -6.74 -25.35
N ILE A 11 -0.18 -5.42 -25.26
CA ILE A 11 1.07 -4.64 -25.23
C ILE A 11 1.13 -3.89 -23.90
N LEU A 12 2.24 -4.05 -23.18
CA LEU A 12 2.56 -3.25 -22.00
C LEU A 12 3.54 -2.15 -22.37
N LEU A 13 3.09 -0.90 -22.28
CA LEU A 13 3.94 0.27 -22.33
C LEU A 13 4.26 0.74 -20.92
N SER A 14 5.53 0.69 -20.53
CA SER A 14 5.93 1.05 -19.18
C SER A 14 7.26 1.78 -19.11
N LEU A 15 7.56 2.45 -17.98
CA LEU A 15 8.87 3.05 -17.75
C LEU A 15 9.87 2.08 -17.11
N ILE A 16 9.35 1.01 -16.49
CA ILE A 16 10.12 0.07 -15.67
C ILE A 16 10.05 -1.31 -16.33
N PRO A 17 11.15 -1.82 -16.90
CA PRO A 17 11.21 -3.17 -17.45
C PRO A 17 11.02 -4.22 -16.36
N GLN A 18 10.55 -5.42 -16.72
CA GLN A 18 10.31 -6.55 -15.80
C GLN A 18 11.41 -6.73 -14.74
N GLN A 19 12.68 -6.79 -15.15
CA GLN A 19 13.79 -7.03 -14.23
C GLN A 19 13.91 -5.95 -13.14
N ARG A 20 13.70 -4.67 -13.51
CA ARG A 20 13.73 -3.57 -12.54
C ARG A 20 12.51 -3.58 -11.64
N LEU A 21 11.35 -3.97 -12.17
CA LEU A 21 10.14 -4.14 -11.37
C LEU A 21 10.35 -5.16 -10.25
N ILE A 22 10.96 -6.31 -10.55
CA ILE A 22 11.29 -7.34 -9.56
C ILE A 22 12.17 -6.76 -8.44
N TYR A 23 13.27 -6.07 -8.79
CA TYR A 23 14.17 -5.46 -7.80
C TYR A 23 13.48 -4.40 -6.92
N LEU A 24 12.57 -3.61 -7.49
CA LEU A 24 11.80 -2.64 -6.71
C LEU A 24 10.86 -3.34 -5.74
N LEU A 25 10.16 -4.40 -6.20
CA LEU A 25 9.22 -5.16 -5.37
C LEU A 25 9.92 -5.89 -4.22
N GLU A 26 11.14 -6.37 -4.40
CA GLU A 26 11.95 -6.97 -3.32
C GLU A 26 12.16 -6.02 -2.13
N ARG A 27 12.28 -4.71 -2.38
CA ARG A 27 12.41 -3.71 -1.31
C ARG A 27 11.05 -3.23 -0.82
N LEU A 28 10.13 -3.00 -1.75
CA LEU A 28 8.79 -2.50 -1.46
C LEU A 28 8.00 -3.44 -0.55
N LEU A 29 8.13 -4.76 -0.77
CA LEU A 29 7.37 -5.81 -0.09
C LEU A 29 8.10 -6.41 1.12
N ASN A 30 9.20 -5.79 1.56
CA ASN A 30 9.96 -6.20 2.74
C ASN A 30 9.50 -5.43 3.98
N GLU A 31 9.12 -6.15 5.04
CA GLU A 31 8.58 -5.56 6.25
C GLU A 31 9.60 -4.79 7.10
N SER A 32 10.89 -5.15 6.96
CA SER A 32 12.02 -4.40 7.56
C SER A 32 12.38 -3.15 6.76
N GLU A 33 11.72 -2.91 5.63
CA GLU A 33 11.92 -1.75 4.77
C GLU A 33 10.62 -0.97 4.58
N PHE A 34 9.96 -1.11 3.44
CA PHE A 34 8.82 -0.26 3.07
C PHE A 34 7.47 -0.83 3.48
N LEU A 35 7.33 -2.15 3.62
CA LEU A 35 6.04 -2.78 3.89
C LEU A 35 5.66 -2.66 5.37
N SER A 36 4.68 -1.85 5.70
CA SER A 36 4.09 -1.80 7.04
C SER A 36 2.80 -2.62 7.13
N GLU A 37 2.27 -2.78 8.33
CA GLU A 37 0.93 -3.36 8.54
C GLU A 37 -0.18 -2.51 7.88
N GLY A 38 0.04 -1.19 7.78
CA GLY A 38 -0.92 -0.22 7.25
C GLY A 38 -0.72 0.16 5.78
N GLY A 39 0.28 -0.41 5.08
CA GLY A 39 0.62 -0.07 3.70
C GLY A 39 2.11 0.22 3.49
N ILE A 40 2.46 0.88 2.40
CA ILE A 40 3.83 1.26 2.03
C ILE A 40 4.23 2.56 2.73
N ARG A 41 5.35 2.52 3.47
CA ARG A 41 6.01 3.67 4.10
C ARG A 41 6.60 4.61 3.06
N ALA A 42 6.65 5.91 3.34
CA ALA A 42 7.27 6.89 2.44
C ALA A 42 8.81 6.80 2.39
N LEU A 43 9.43 6.26 3.44
CA LEU A 43 10.88 5.98 3.51
C LEU A 43 11.09 4.59 4.11
N SER A 44 12.10 3.87 3.61
CA SER A 44 12.47 2.55 4.14
C SER A 44 12.80 2.62 5.62
N LYS A 45 12.23 1.72 6.42
CA LYS A 45 12.54 1.58 7.85
C LYS A 45 14.02 1.24 8.10
N TYR A 46 14.73 0.73 7.09
CA TYR A 46 16.19 0.56 7.13
C TYR A 46 16.94 1.83 7.59
N HIS A 47 16.43 3.02 7.22
CA HIS A 47 17.03 4.31 7.56
C HIS A 47 16.80 4.75 9.01
N GLU A 48 16.12 3.96 9.83
CA GLU A 48 16.08 4.13 11.29
C GLU A 48 17.46 3.81 11.90
N ALA A 49 18.03 2.67 11.52
CA ALA A 49 19.36 2.26 11.97
C ALA A 49 20.50 2.78 11.07
N ASN A 50 20.18 3.16 9.82
CA ASN A 50 21.16 3.59 8.82
C ASN A 50 20.74 4.92 8.15
N PRO A 51 20.77 6.04 8.88
CA PRO A 51 20.46 7.35 8.31
C PRO A 51 21.35 7.65 7.11
N TYR A 52 20.79 8.26 6.08
CA TYR A 52 21.54 8.69 4.90
C TYR A 52 21.96 10.15 5.05
N SER A 53 23.23 10.45 4.78
CA SER A 53 23.76 11.82 4.84
C SER A 53 24.49 12.19 3.55
N VAL A 54 24.35 13.45 3.14
CA VAL A 54 25.04 14.01 1.99
C VAL A 54 25.57 15.41 2.32
N LYS A 55 26.74 15.76 1.79
CA LYS A 55 27.33 17.08 1.94
C LYS A 55 27.18 17.89 0.66
N ILE A 56 26.49 19.02 0.71
CA ILE A 56 26.27 19.93 -0.42
C ILE A 56 26.70 21.32 0.02
N ASP A 57 27.59 21.97 -0.75
CA ASP A 57 28.13 23.31 -0.46
C ASP A 57 28.66 23.48 0.98
N GLY A 58 29.26 22.43 1.54
CA GLY A 58 29.81 22.43 2.89
C GLY A 58 28.81 22.13 4.00
N VAL A 59 27.51 22.10 3.70
CA VAL A 59 26.43 21.78 4.64
C VAL A 59 26.13 20.28 4.60
N GLU A 60 26.05 19.65 5.77
CA GLU A 60 25.63 18.26 5.89
C GLU A 60 24.10 18.18 6.01
N TYR A 61 23.50 17.38 5.14
CA TYR A 61 22.08 17.09 5.13
C TYR A 61 21.88 15.61 5.47
N ASN A 62 21.05 15.32 6.48
CA ASN A 62 20.73 13.98 6.94
C ASN A 62 19.24 13.67 6.77
N ILE A 63 18.93 12.43 6.38
CA ILE A 63 17.59 11.88 6.38
C ILE A 63 17.58 10.56 7.16
N GLN A 64 16.63 10.44 8.09
CA GLN A 64 16.33 9.22 8.83
C GLN A 64 14.85 8.86 8.72
N TYR A 65 14.53 7.60 9.03
CA TYR A 65 13.15 7.15 9.16
C TYR A 65 12.50 7.76 10.40
N ASP A 66 11.41 8.50 10.19
CA ASP A 66 10.50 8.96 11.24
C ASP A 66 9.12 8.40 10.93
N PRO A 67 8.54 7.52 11.74
CA PRO A 67 7.28 6.85 11.40
C PRO A 67 6.06 7.77 11.48
N GLY A 68 6.14 8.90 12.18
CA GLY A 68 5.06 9.86 12.36
C GLY A 68 5.49 11.27 11.98
N ASP A 69 5.29 12.21 12.91
CA ASP A 69 5.76 13.58 12.72
C ASP A 69 7.30 13.64 12.68
N SER A 70 7.80 14.47 11.77
CA SER A 70 9.21 14.73 11.56
C SER A 70 9.89 15.17 12.85
N THR A 71 11.01 14.53 13.20
CA THR A 71 11.82 14.89 14.38
C THR A 71 12.84 16.00 14.09
N SER A 72 12.92 16.47 12.84
CA SER A 72 13.87 17.51 12.39
C SER A 72 13.21 18.61 11.56
N ASN A 73 13.80 19.81 11.59
CA ASN A 73 13.31 21.01 10.89
C ASN A 73 13.94 21.17 9.50
N PHE A 74 13.87 20.15 8.67
CA PHE A 74 14.33 20.24 7.28
C PHE A 74 13.39 21.08 6.41
N PHE A 75 13.94 21.99 5.59
CA PHE A 75 13.20 22.81 4.62
C PHE A 75 12.06 23.69 5.21
N GLY A 76 12.26 24.26 6.40
CA GLY A 76 11.36 25.29 6.93
C GLY A 76 10.04 24.79 7.54
N GLY A 77 9.92 23.48 7.82
CA GLY A 77 8.77 22.91 8.55
C GLY A 77 8.80 21.38 8.68
N ASN A 78 7.72 20.82 9.26
CA ASN A 78 7.52 19.38 9.47
C ASN A 78 7.30 18.64 8.13
N SER A 79 8.38 18.26 7.43
CA SER A 79 8.27 17.35 6.27
C SER A 79 8.07 15.91 6.73
N ASN A 80 6.81 15.47 6.76
CA ASN A 80 6.38 14.15 7.26
C ASN A 80 6.43 13.05 6.17
N TRP A 81 7.26 13.22 5.14
CA TRP A 81 7.43 12.25 4.05
C TRP A 81 8.51 11.20 4.31
N ARG A 82 8.94 11.04 5.57
CA ARG A 82 10.14 10.27 5.94
C ARG A 82 9.84 8.98 6.69
N GLY A 83 8.66 8.41 6.45
CA GLY A 83 8.27 7.15 7.07
C GLY A 83 6.76 6.88 7.09
N PRO A 84 5.89 7.87 7.29
CA PRO A 84 4.45 7.63 7.30
C PRO A 84 3.92 6.99 6.03
N VAL A 85 2.75 6.36 6.15
CA VAL A 85 1.95 5.83 5.05
C VAL A 85 1.05 6.93 4.52
N TRP A 86 1.20 7.22 3.22
CA TRP A 86 0.38 8.21 2.52
C TRP A 86 -0.56 7.49 1.55
N MET A 87 -1.87 7.72 1.71
CA MET A 87 -2.90 7.03 0.92
C MET A 87 -2.75 7.23 -0.59
N PRO A 88 -2.42 8.43 -1.13
CA PRO A 88 -2.34 8.63 -2.58
C PRO A 88 -1.20 7.85 -3.22
N ILE A 89 -0.05 7.78 -2.54
CA ILE A 89 1.11 7.02 -3.01
C ILE A 89 0.81 5.53 -2.99
N ASN A 90 0.18 5.04 -1.90
CA ASN A 90 -0.25 3.65 -1.82
C ASN A 90 -1.25 3.30 -2.92
N PHE A 91 -2.23 4.16 -3.17
CA PHE A 91 -3.20 3.98 -4.25
C PHE A 91 -2.51 3.84 -5.61
N ILE A 92 -1.61 4.76 -5.97
CA ILE A 92 -0.88 4.72 -7.25
C ILE A 92 -0.03 3.45 -7.36
N ILE A 93 0.67 3.06 -6.29
CA ILE A 93 1.47 1.84 -6.25
C ILE A 93 0.59 0.61 -6.48
N ILE A 94 -0.52 0.48 -5.75
CA ILE A 94 -1.46 -0.64 -5.88
C ILE A 94 -1.99 -0.74 -7.30
N GLN A 95 -2.47 0.37 -7.87
CA GLN A 95 -3.02 0.39 -9.23
C GLN A 95 -1.95 0.08 -10.28
N SER A 96 -0.71 0.55 -10.07
CA SER A 96 0.41 0.25 -10.96
C SER A 96 0.76 -1.24 -10.94
N ILE A 97 0.90 -1.84 -9.75
CA ILE A 97 1.16 -3.28 -9.59
C ILE A 97 0.03 -4.09 -10.22
N ARG A 98 -1.22 -3.67 -10.04
CA ARG A 98 -2.39 -4.32 -10.65
C ARG A 98 -2.34 -4.30 -12.17
N LYS A 99 -1.92 -3.18 -12.77
CA LYS A 99 -1.75 -3.06 -14.22
C LYS A 99 -0.64 -3.97 -14.76
N TYR A 100 0.49 -4.07 -14.04
CA TYR A 100 1.52 -5.07 -14.35
C TYR A 100 0.99 -6.51 -14.18
N GLY A 101 0.18 -6.77 -13.16
CA GLY A 101 -0.42 -8.09 -12.93
C GLY A 101 -1.44 -8.51 -13.98
N GLN A 102 -2.18 -7.58 -14.57
CA GLN A 102 -3.06 -7.86 -15.71
C GLN A 102 -2.27 -8.33 -16.93
N PHE A 103 -1.08 -7.77 -17.15
CA PHE A 103 -0.23 -8.12 -18.28
C PHE A 103 0.54 -9.43 -18.05
N TYR A 104 1.26 -9.56 -16.93
CA TYR A 104 2.09 -10.74 -16.68
C TYR A 104 1.29 -11.96 -16.22
N GLY A 105 0.10 -11.78 -15.65
CA GLY A 105 -0.69 -12.88 -15.10
C GLY A 105 0.12 -13.72 -14.10
N ASP A 106 0.05 -15.04 -14.24
CA ASP A 106 0.78 -15.99 -13.39
C ASP A 106 2.25 -16.22 -13.79
N SER A 107 2.69 -15.67 -14.93
CA SER A 107 4.07 -15.86 -15.41
C SER A 107 5.11 -15.14 -14.56
N LEU A 108 4.71 -14.06 -13.88
CA LEU A 108 5.55 -13.32 -12.97
C LEU A 108 5.05 -13.44 -11.54
N GLN A 109 5.87 -14.09 -10.71
CA GLN A 109 5.62 -14.23 -9.28
C GLN A 109 6.77 -13.64 -8.47
N VAL A 110 6.43 -12.91 -7.42
CA VAL A 110 7.36 -12.33 -6.45
C VAL A 110 7.01 -12.80 -5.05
N GLU A 111 7.94 -12.68 -4.13
CA GLU A 111 7.67 -13.04 -2.73
C GLU A 111 6.93 -11.90 -2.03
N CYS A 112 5.86 -12.21 -1.31
CA CYS A 112 5.04 -11.21 -0.64
C CYS A 112 4.35 -11.77 0.61
N PRO A 113 4.75 -11.33 1.83
CA PRO A 113 5.90 -10.46 2.11
C PRO A 113 7.25 -11.09 1.78
N VAL A 114 8.28 -10.28 1.52
CA VAL A 114 9.66 -10.76 1.31
C VAL A 114 10.20 -11.37 2.60
N GLY A 115 10.80 -12.56 2.50
CA GLY A 115 11.23 -13.39 3.63
C GLY A 115 10.20 -14.42 4.10
N SER A 116 8.99 -14.43 3.55
CA SER A 116 7.92 -15.36 3.93
C SER A 116 7.93 -16.70 3.18
N GLY A 117 8.67 -16.79 2.07
CA GLY A 117 8.62 -17.92 1.13
C GLY A 117 7.36 -17.98 0.26
N ASN A 118 6.35 -17.13 0.49
CA ASN A 118 5.10 -17.14 -0.26
C ASN A 118 5.24 -16.38 -1.57
N LYS A 119 5.29 -17.12 -2.68
CA LYS A 119 5.24 -16.55 -4.03
C LYS A 119 3.81 -16.18 -4.41
N ARG A 120 3.64 -14.96 -4.91
CA ARG A 120 2.37 -14.38 -5.34
C ARG A 120 2.53 -13.75 -6.71
N ASN A 121 1.52 -13.89 -7.57
CA ASN A 121 1.44 -13.08 -8.78
C ASN A 121 1.15 -11.61 -8.41
N LEU A 122 1.36 -10.69 -9.35
CA LEU A 122 1.21 -9.26 -9.05
C LEU A 122 -0.23 -8.83 -8.73
N MET A 123 -1.25 -9.54 -9.23
CA MET A 123 -2.64 -9.27 -8.83
C MET A 123 -2.86 -9.57 -7.34
N GLN A 124 -2.32 -10.69 -6.86
CA GLN A 124 -2.37 -11.08 -5.44
C GLN A 124 -1.53 -10.14 -4.56
N VAL A 125 -0.41 -9.62 -5.06
CA VAL A 125 0.38 -8.59 -4.37
C VAL A 125 -0.43 -7.30 -4.22
N ALA A 126 -1.09 -6.83 -5.28
CA ALA A 126 -1.95 -5.65 -5.22
C ALA A 126 -3.11 -5.84 -4.22
N ASP A 127 -3.71 -7.04 -4.15
CA ASP A 127 -4.74 -7.33 -3.17
C ASP A 127 -4.21 -7.32 -1.72
N GLU A 128 -3.02 -7.87 -1.48
CA GLU A 128 -2.37 -7.87 -0.16
C GLU A 128 -2.15 -6.42 0.33
N LEU A 129 -1.58 -5.57 -0.52
CA LEU A 129 -1.39 -4.15 -0.22
C LEU A 129 -2.72 -3.41 0.00
N THR A 130 -3.74 -3.74 -0.80
CA THR A 130 -5.10 -3.22 -0.65
C THR A 130 -5.69 -3.59 0.70
N GLN A 131 -5.58 -4.84 1.14
CA GLN A 131 -6.07 -5.24 2.45
C GLN A 131 -5.33 -4.53 3.58
N ARG A 132 -4.01 -4.35 3.48
CA ARG A 132 -3.20 -3.61 4.46
C ARG A 132 -3.69 -2.18 4.66
N VAL A 133 -3.89 -1.41 3.59
CA VAL A 133 -4.43 -0.04 3.73
C VAL A 133 -5.88 -0.01 4.22
N ILE A 134 -6.70 -1.01 3.86
CA ILE A 134 -8.07 -1.12 4.40
C ILE A 134 -8.05 -1.39 5.91
N THR A 135 -7.04 -2.12 6.43
CA THR A 135 -6.95 -2.39 7.87
C THR A 135 -6.82 -1.13 8.72
N LEU A 136 -6.29 -0.04 8.16
CA LEU A 136 -6.26 1.27 8.83
C LEU A 136 -7.66 1.71 9.27
N PHE A 137 -8.67 1.42 8.43
CA PHE A 137 -10.06 1.82 8.57
C PHE A 137 -11.00 0.71 9.00
N ARG A 138 -10.53 -0.52 9.20
CA ARG A 138 -11.40 -1.66 9.58
C ARG A 138 -11.42 -1.81 11.10
N LYS A 139 -12.56 -2.21 11.67
CA LYS A 139 -12.62 -2.61 13.08
C LYS A 139 -11.94 -3.96 13.22
N ASP A 140 -11.07 -4.11 14.20
CA ASP A 140 -10.58 -5.42 14.59
C ASP A 140 -11.60 -6.16 15.47
N LYS A 141 -11.19 -7.31 16.00
CA LYS A 141 -12.00 -8.17 16.88
C LYS A 141 -12.38 -7.49 18.20
N ASP A 142 -11.63 -6.50 18.63
CA ASP A 142 -11.82 -5.76 19.89
C ASP A 142 -12.63 -4.47 19.65
N GLY A 143 -13.03 -4.21 18.40
CA GLY A 143 -13.81 -3.06 17.97
C GLY A 143 -12.98 -1.83 17.63
N ASP A 144 -11.65 -1.95 17.67
CA ASP A 144 -10.70 -0.84 17.51
C ASP A 144 -10.34 -0.63 16.04
N ARG A 145 -9.95 0.60 15.72
CA ARG A 145 -9.38 0.95 14.41
C ARG A 145 -7.98 1.48 14.62
N ARG A 146 -7.04 1.05 13.76
CA ARG A 146 -5.65 1.55 13.80
C ARG A 146 -5.62 3.07 13.70
N LEU A 147 -6.41 3.66 12.80
CA LEU A 147 -6.44 5.12 12.59
C LEU A 147 -6.82 5.92 13.85
N HIS A 148 -7.52 5.34 14.82
CA HIS A 148 -7.86 6.02 16.07
C HIS A 148 -6.75 5.95 17.13
N GLY A 149 -5.80 5.01 17.01
CA GLY A 149 -4.68 4.88 17.94
C GLY A 149 -5.12 4.86 19.41
N GLU A 150 -4.52 5.73 20.22
CA GLU A 150 -4.82 5.89 21.64
C GLU A 150 -6.26 6.33 21.95
N TYR A 151 -6.97 6.92 20.97
CA TYR A 151 -8.32 7.46 21.14
C TYR A 151 -9.42 6.41 20.92
N ASN A 152 -9.09 5.14 20.69
CA ASN A 152 -10.08 4.08 20.51
C ASN A 152 -11.10 4.00 21.67
N TRP A 153 -10.73 4.38 22.89
CA TRP A 153 -11.67 4.46 24.02
C TRP A 153 -12.88 5.38 23.75
N PHE A 154 -12.70 6.47 23.01
CA PHE A 154 -13.75 7.42 22.66
C PHE A 154 -14.64 6.87 21.54
N TYR A 155 -14.01 6.26 20.53
CA TYR A 155 -14.70 5.71 19.37
C TYR A 155 -15.32 4.33 19.63
N ARG A 156 -15.05 3.69 20.77
CA ARG A 156 -15.80 2.50 21.21
C ARG A 156 -17.15 2.84 21.85
N GLN A 157 -17.38 4.09 22.22
CA GLN A 157 -18.62 4.48 22.90
C GLN A 157 -19.82 4.40 21.94
N PRO A 158 -20.99 3.94 22.41
CA PRO A 158 -22.22 3.99 21.63
C PRO A 158 -22.52 5.42 21.14
N GLY A 159 -22.80 5.56 19.85
CA GLY A 159 -22.97 6.83 19.16
C GLY A 159 -21.72 7.32 18.42
N ASN A 160 -20.52 6.89 18.83
CA ASN A 160 -19.25 7.31 18.23
C ASN A 160 -18.64 6.24 17.33
N GLU A 161 -19.13 5.01 17.38
CA GLU A 161 -18.47 3.83 16.80
C GLU A 161 -18.43 3.80 15.26
N ASN A 162 -19.19 4.69 14.63
CA ASN A 162 -19.22 4.87 13.18
C ASN A 162 -18.62 6.21 12.74
N LEU A 163 -18.13 7.04 13.67
CA LEU A 163 -17.36 8.23 13.34
C LEU A 163 -16.02 7.77 12.75
N LEU A 164 -15.78 8.16 11.51
CA LEU A 164 -14.55 7.89 10.77
C LEU A 164 -13.91 9.21 10.39
N LEU A 165 -12.62 9.33 10.70
CA LEU A 165 -11.79 10.45 10.31
C LEU A 165 -10.92 10.07 9.10
N PHE A 166 -10.61 11.07 8.29
CA PHE A 166 -9.76 10.93 7.12
C PHE A 166 -8.51 11.75 7.38
N TYR A 167 -7.46 11.06 7.81
CA TYR A 167 -6.21 11.71 8.17
C TYR A 167 -5.36 12.05 6.95
N GLU A 168 -4.47 13.01 7.12
CA GLU A 168 -3.53 13.44 6.10
C GLU A 168 -2.54 12.31 5.73
N TYR A 169 -2.02 11.64 6.75
CA TYR A 169 -1.15 10.46 6.67
C TYR A 169 -1.35 9.56 7.89
N PHE A 170 -0.76 8.37 7.85
CA PHE A 170 -0.83 7.38 8.93
C PHE A 170 0.57 7.00 9.39
N HIS A 171 0.73 6.80 10.69
CA HIS A 171 2.02 6.44 11.26
C HIS A 171 2.54 5.11 10.68
N GLY A 172 3.79 5.09 10.20
CA GLY A 172 4.41 4.00 9.44
C GLY A 172 4.61 2.69 10.20
N ASP A 173 4.46 2.70 11.53
CA ASP A 173 4.62 1.51 12.36
C ASP A 173 3.31 0.96 12.94
N ASN A 174 2.37 1.80 13.35
CA ASN A 174 1.15 1.36 14.07
C ASN A 174 -0.15 1.72 13.30
N GLY A 175 -0.07 2.61 12.30
CA GLY A 175 -1.20 3.04 11.48
C GLY A 175 -2.13 4.08 12.11
N ASN A 176 -1.76 4.74 13.22
CA ASN A 176 -2.59 5.81 13.77
C ASN A 176 -2.62 7.03 12.85
N GLY A 177 -3.78 7.67 12.76
CA GLY A 177 -3.96 8.85 11.92
C GLY A 177 -3.24 10.08 12.48
N LEU A 178 -2.64 10.86 11.59
CA LEU A 178 -1.84 12.04 11.90
C LEU A 178 -2.14 13.19 10.92
N GLY A 179 -1.70 14.39 11.26
CA GLY A 179 -1.97 15.61 10.49
C GLY A 179 -3.45 16.00 10.51
N ALA A 180 -3.92 16.66 9.45
CA ALA A 180 -5.32 17.08 9.35
C ALA A 180 -6.30 15.88 9.35
N SER A 181 -7.32 15.90 10.22
CA SER A 181 -8.25 14.78 10.44
C SER A 181 -9.50 14.75 9.54
N HIS A 182 -9.72 15.82 8.77
CA HIS A 182 -10.80 15.95 7.78
C HIS A 182 -10.25 16.05 6.36
N GLN A 183 -9.17 15.33 6.08
CA GLN A 183 -8.58 15.22 4.75
C GLN A 183 -9.34 14.21 3.88
N THR A 184 -10.64 14.43 3.71
CA THR A 184 -11.50 13.75 2.71
C THR A 184 -11.20 14.22 1.27
N GLY A 185 -10.06 14.84 1.03
CA GLY A 185 -9.45 14.97 -0.29
C GLY A 185 -8.73 13.67 -0.63
N TRP A 186 -7.40 13.66 -0.55
CA TRP A 186 -6.62 12.58 -1.13
C TRP A 186 -6.74 11.24 -0.39
N THR A 187 -7.20 11.21 0.85
CA THR A 187 -7.39 9.97 1.61
C THR A 187 -8.69 9.27 1.23
N ALA A 188 -9.64 9.98 0.62
CA ALA A 188 -10.93 9.43 0.21
C ALA A 188 -10.82 8.35 -0.90
N VAL A 189 -9.69 8.29 -1.61
CA VAL A 189 -9.43 7.24 -2.63
C VAL A 189 -9.46 5.82 -2.06
N ILE A 190 -9.38 5.66 -0.73
CA ILE A 190 -9.59 4.36 -0.07
C ILE A 190 -10.98 3.76 -0.39
N ALA A 191 -11.99 4.59 -0.67
CA ALA A 191 -13.32 4.12 -1.03
C ALA A 191 -13.30 3.28 -2.32
N GLU A 192 -12.47 3.66 -3.29
CA GLU A 192 -12.28 2.90 -4.53
C GLU A 192 -11.67 1.53 -4.24
N LEU A 193 -10.60 1.49 -3.43
CA LEU A 193 -9.94 0.25 -3.05
C LEU A 193 -10.87 -0.71 -2.29
N ILE A 194 -11.73 -0.17 -1.42
CA ILE A 194 -12.76 -0.95 -0.73
C ILE A 194 -13.77 -1.51 -1.74
N GLN A 195 -14.26 -0.68 -2.67
CA GLN A 195 -15.22 -1.11 -3.69
C GLN A 195 -14.62 -2.24 -4.56
N GLU A 196 -13.38 -2.08 -5.03
CA GLU A 196 -12.68 -3.09 -5.83
C GLU A 196 -12.54 -4.42 -5.07
N ALA A 197 -12.17 -4.36 -3.78
CA ALA A 197 -12.02 -5.54 -2.96
C ALA A 197 -13.36 -6.30 -2.78
N GLU A 198 -14.46 -5.57 -2.58
CA GLU A 198 -15.79 -6.17 -2.42
C GLU A 198 -16.34 -6.74 -3.75
N LEU A 199 -16.15 -6.04 -4.88
CA LEU A 199 -16.54 -6.56 -6.19
C LEU A 199 -15.80 -7.85 -6.53
N LYS A 200 -14.52 -7.95 -6.16
CA LYS A 200 -13.74 -9.17 -6.37
C LYS A 200 -14.25 -10.34 -5.55
N LYS A 201 -14.58 -10.14 -4.28
CA LYS A 201 -15.20 -11.18 -3.42
C LYS A 201 -16.50 -11.71 -4.02
N LYS A 202 -17.40 -10.80 -4.42
CA LYS A 202 -18.67 -11.17 -5.05
C LYS A 202 -18.47 -12.00 -6.32
N ARG A 203 -17.47 -11.67 -7.15
CA ARG A 203 -17.14 -12.46 -8.36
C ARG A 203 -16.62 -13.85 -8.02
N ALA A 204 -15.89 -14.02 -6.92
CA ALA A 204 -15.40 -15.33 -6.48
C ALA A 204 -16.52 -16.22 -5.90
N GLU A 205 -17.60 -15.61 -5.37
CA GLU A 205 -18.75 -16.32 -4.82
C GLU A 205 -19.76 -16.77 -5.88
N VAL A 206 -19.73 -16.20 -7.09
CA VAL A 206 -20.58 -16.61 -8.22
C VAL A 206 -19.83 -17.68 -9.03
N PRO A 207 -20.27 -18.95 -9.03
CA PRO A 207 -19.65 -19.98 -9.87
C PRO A 207 -19.74 -19.59 -11.34
N SER A 208 -18.67 -19.80 -12.11
CA SER A 208 -18.73 -19.66 -13.57
C SER A 208 -19.87 -20.51 -14.12
N PRO A 209 -20.72 -20.00 -15.03
CA PRO A 209 -21.72 -20.84 -15.67
C PRO A 209 -21.00 -22.00 -16.34
N ILE A 210 -21.39 -23.22 -15.98
CA ILE A 210 -20.97 -24.43 -16.69
C ILE A 210 -21.53 -24.28 -18.10
N ILE A 211 -20.66 -23.92 -19.05
CA ILE A 211 -20.98 -24.09 -20.46
C ILE A 211 -20.95 -25.61 -20.67
N SER A 212 -22.13 -26.24 -20.63
CA SER A 212 -22.28 -27.59 -21.15
C SER A 212 -22.06 -27.47 -22.66
N GLU A 213 -20.89 -27.87 -23.14
CA GLU A 213 -20.73 -28.26 -24.54
C GLU A 213 -21.70 -29.41 -24.78
N GLY A 214 -22.84 -29.07 -25.39
CA GLY A 214 -23.82 -30.04 -25.84
C GLY A 214 -23.17 -30.89 -26.92
N LEU A 215 -23.14 -32.20 -26.64
CA LEU A 215 -22.80 -33.28 -27.54
C LEU A 215 -23.49 -33.10 -28.91
N GLU A 216 -22.69 -33.00 -29.96
CA GLU A 216 -23.12 -33.39 -31.31
C GLU A 216 -22.90 -34.90 -31.44
N ASP A 217 -23.99 -35.64 -31.59
CA ASP A 217 -24.06 -36.96 -32.26
C ASP A 217 -25.30 -36.97 -33.16
#